data_AF-A0A8I1AU52-F1
#
_entry.id   AF-A0A8I1AU52-F1
#
_cell.length_a   1.000
_cell.length_b   1.000
_cell.length_c   1.000
_cell.angle_alpha   90.00
_cell.angle_beta   90.00
_cell.angle_gamma   90.00
#
_symmetry.space_group_name_H-M   'P 1'
#
loop_
_entity.id
_entity.type
_entity.pdbx_description
1 polymer ?
#
loop_
_entity_poly.entity_id
_entity_poly.type
_entity_poly.pdbx_seq_one_letter_code
_entity_poly.pdbx_strand_id
1 'polypeptide(L)' 'IIFFGADREKVVNDAIGALRVKIGHSEFGKKTGLFTAGWQPLWVVDFPMFEYDEEDGRYTAAHHPFTSPKDGHEDFL' A
#
# COMPACT_ATOMS: atom_id res chain seq x y z
N ILE A 1 5.59 -0.63 -23.66
CA ILE A 1 4.21 -1.04 -23.30
C ILE A 1 3.83 -0.28 -22.04
N ILE A 2 2.61 0.25 -21.96
CA ILE A 2 2.10 0.98 -20.78
C ILE A 2 0.82 0.28 -20.33
N PHE A 3 0.69 0.04 -19.03
CA PHE A 3 -0.52 -0.49 -18.40
C PHE A 3 -1.21 0.63 -17.62
N PHE A 4 -2.54 0.67 -17.65
CA PHE A 4 -3.35 1.62 -16.87
C PHE A 4 -4.55 0.90 -16.27
N GLY A 5 -5.03 1.39 -15.12
CA GLY A 5 -6.25 0.95 -14.46
C GLY A 5 -7.14 2.17 -14.16
N ALA A 6 -8.45 2.00 -14.20
CA ALA A 6 -9.42 3.05 -13.94
C ALA A 6 -10.55 2.50 -13.07
N ASP A 7 -10.51 2.83 -11.79
CA ASP A 7 -11.48 2.48 -10.74
C ASP A 7 -11.16 3.35 -9.50
N ARG A 8 -11.74 3.04 -8.34
CA ARG A 8 -11.35 3.58 -7.04
C ARG A 8 -9.85 3.37 -6.78
N GLU A 9 -9.23 4.35 -6.14
CA GLU A 9 -7.79 4.37 -5.87
C GLU A 9 -7.27 3.05 -5.28
N LYS A 10 -7.93 2.53 -4.24
CA LYS A 10 -7.54 1.26 -3.60
C LYS A 10 -7.53 0.09 -4.58
N VAL A 11 -8.58 -0.03 -5.41
CA VAL A 11 -8.72 -1.12 -6.39
C VAL A 11 -7.60 -1.04 -7.43
N VAL A 12 -7.32 0.17 -7.94
CA VAL A 12 -6.27 0.38 -8.93
C VAL A 12 -4.89 0.10 -8.35
N ASN A 13 -4.60 0.59 -7.14
CA ASN A 13 -3.32 0.40 -6.47
C ASN A 13 -3.06 -1.09 -6.18
N ASP A 14 -4.05 -1.82 -5.69
CA ASP A 14 -3.97 -3.25 -5.43
C ASP A 14 -3.71 -4.03 -6.73
N ALA A 15 -4.49 -3.76 -7.79
CA ALA A 15 -4.37 -4.47 -9.06
C ALA A 15 -3.05 -4.20 -9.80
N ILE A 16 -2.65 -2.93 -9.95
CA ILE A 16 -1.40 -2.56 -10.64
C ILE A 16 -0.18 -2.96 -9.81
N GLY A 17 -0.26 -2.85 -8.48
CA GLY A 17 0.77 -3.34 -7.57
C GLY A 17 1.01 -4.84 -7.71
N ALA A 18 -0.06 -5.64 -7.72
CA ALA A 18 0.02 -7.08 -7.95
C ALA A 18 0.58 -7.43 -9.34
N LEU A 19 0.16 -6.72 -10.39
CA LEU A 19 0.68 -6.91 -11.74
C LEU A 19 2.18 -6.62 -11.82
N ARG A 20 2.63 -5.51 -11.20
CA ARG A 20 4.06 -5.14 -11.13
C ARG A 20 4.89 -6.25 -10.50
N VAL A 21 4.43 -6.80 -9.36
CA VAL A 21 5.09 -7.90 -8.65
C VAL A 21 5.15 -9.16 -9.54
N LYS A 22 4.04 -9.52 -10.18
CA LYS A 22 3.96 -10.67 -11.08
C LYS A 22 4.93 -10.57 -12.26
N ILE A 23 5.03 -9.39 -12.87
CA ILE A 23 5.98 -9.15 -13.99
C ILE A 23 7.41 -9.24 -13.48
N GLY A 24 7.74 -8.58 -12.36
CA GLY A 24 9.09 -8.61 -11.78
C GLY A 24 9.57 -10.03 -11.48
N HIS A 25 8.73 -10.86 -10.87
CA HIS A 25 9.07 -12.24 -10.54
C HIS A 25 9.01 -13.24 -11.72
N SER A 26 8.56 -12.81 -12.90
CA SER A 26 8.55 -13.67 -14.09
C SER A 26 9.96 -13.96 -14.60
N GLU A 27 10.12 -15.03 -15.39
CA GLU A 27 11.41 -15.35 -16.02
C GLU A 27 11.89 -14.24 -16.96
N PHE A 28 10.97 -13.54 -17.62
CA PHE A 28 11.28 -12.34 -18.39
C PHE A 28 11.83 -11.22 -17.49
N GLY A 29 11.15 -10.92 -16.39
CA GLY A 29 11.53 -9.83 -15.48
C GLY A 29 12.90 -10.06 -14.84
N LYS A 30 13.19 -11.30 -14.42
CA LYS A 30 14.50 -11.69 -13.91
C LYS A 30 15.62 -11.56 -14.94
N LYS A 31 15.39 -12.00 -16.18
CA LYS A 31 16.41 -11.96 -17.26
C LYS A 31 16.65 -10.55 -17.81
N THR A 32 15.67 -9.66 -17.73
CA THR A 32 15.74 -8.30 -18.29
C THR A 32 16.07 -7.22 -17.25
N GLY A 33 16.35 -7.60 -16.00
CA GLY A 33 16.77 -6.67 -14.95
C GLY A 33 15.63 -5.90 -14.28
N LEU A 34 14.38 -6.36 -14.41
CA LEU A 34 13.22 -5.79 -13.72
C LEU A 34 13.05 -6.34 -12.28
N PHE A 35 13.94 -7.22 -11.86
CA PHE A 35 13.98 -7.80 -10.53
C PHE A 35 15.41 -7.87 -10.01
N THR A 36 15.57 -7.57 -8.73
CA THR A 36 16.83 -7.69 -8.01
C THR A 36 16.64 -8.67 -6.86
N ALA A 37 17.43 -9.75 -6.85
CA ALA A 37 17.43 -10.71 -5.76
C ALA A 37 18.17 -10.14 -4.54
N GLY A 38 17.71 -10.51 -3.35
CA GLY A 38 18.38 -10.17 -2.10
C GLY A 38 17.45 -9.47 -1.10
N TRP A 39 17.95 -9.31 0.12
CA TRP A 39 17.23 -8.61 1.18
C TRP A 39 17.33 -7.09 0.97
N GLN A 40 16.19 -6.41 0.93
CA GLN A 40 16.08 -4.97 0.69
C GLN A 40 15.13 -4.37 1.75
N PRO A 41 15.61 -4.16 2.99
CA PRO A 41 14.76 -3.67 4.08
C PRO A 41 14.36 -2.20 3.85
N LEU A 42 13.11 -1.88 4.20
CA LEU A 42 12.60 -0.51 4.22
C LEU A 42 11.62 -0.35 5.39
N TRP A 43 11.40 0.90 5.79
CA TRP A 43 10.38 1.26 6.77
C TRP A 43 9.22 1.95 6.05
N VAL A 44 8.00 1.53 6.36
CA VAL A 44 6.79 2.29 6.04
C VAL A 44 6.38 2.99 7.32
N VAL A 45 6.28 4.31 7.26
CA VAL A 45 5.95 5.20 8.39
C VAL A 45 4.76 6.08 7.99
N ASP A 46 4.24 6.86 8.93
CA ASP A 46 3.12 7.78 8.68
C ASP A 46 1.86 7.07 8.15
N PHE A 47 1.58 5.87 8.67
CA PHE A 47 0.27 5.25 8.48
C PHE A 47 -0.84 6.12 9.08
N PRO A 48 -2.04 6.13 8.47
CA PRO A 48 -3.19 6.80 9.06
C PRO A 48 -3.55 6.16 10.40
N MET A 49 -4.04 6.97 11.34
CA MET A 49 -4.50 6.49 12.64
C MET A 49 -5.82 5.71 12.54
N PHE A 50 -6.71 6.16 11.64
CA PHE A 50 -8.00 5.54 11.39
C PHE A 50 -8.16 5.25 9.89
N GLU A 51 -8.88 4.18 9.59
CA GLU A 51 -9.35 3.87 8.24
C GLU A 51 -10.88 3.88 8.22
N TYR A 52 -11.45 4.24 7.06
CA TYR A 52 -12.90 4.22 6.89
C TYR A 52 -13.34 2.82 6.46
N ASP A 53 -14.15 2.18 7.28
CA ASP A 53 -14.82 0.94 6.95
C ASP A 53 -16.08 1.25 6.14
N GLU A 54 -16.05 0.95 4.85
CA GLU A 54 -17.19 1.16 3.94
C GLU A 54 -18.37 0.21 4.24
N GLU A 55 -18.14 -0.95 4.87
CA GLU A 55 -19.19 -1.92 5.19
C GLU A 55 -19.98 -1.48 6.42
N ASP A 56 -19.28 -1.09 7.49
CA ASP A 56 -19.87 -0.61 8.74
C ASP A 56 -20.21 0.89 8.71
N GLY A 57 -19.73 1.62 7.70
CA GLY A 57 -19.96 3.05 7.52
C GLY A 57 -19.31 3.94 8.60
N ARG A 58 -18.20 3.49 9.21
CA ARG A 58 -17.54 4.16 10.33
C ARG A 58 -16.03 4.12 10.23
N TYR A 59 -15.37 5.02 10.95
CA TYR A 59 -13.92 4.94 11.14
C TYR A 59 -13.55 3.88 12.17
N THR A 60 -12.52 3.09 11.88
CA THR A 60 -11.93 2.09 12.76
C THR A 60 -10.44 2.36 12.93
N ALA A 61 -9.85 1.91 14.03
CA ALA A 61 -8.41 2.07 14.24
C ALA A 61 -7.66 1.23 13.20
N ALA A 62 -6.78 1.85 12.41
CA ALA A 62 -6.07 1.17 11.32
C ALA A 62 -5.04 0.14 11.81
N HIS A 63 -4.60 0.26 13.08
CA HIS A 63 -3.63 -0.66 13.70
C HIS A 63 -4.12 -1.14 15.06
N HIS A 64 -3.84 -0.38 16.13
CA HIS A 64 -4.35 -0.66 17.46
C HIS A 64 -4.96 0.62 18.05
N PRO A 65 -6.05 0.53 18.84
CA PRO A 65 -6.72 1.73 19.38
C PRO A 65 -5.85 2.62 20.28
N PHE A 66 -4.71 2.10 20.75
CA PHE A 66 -3.75 2.82 21.60
C PHE A 66 -2.50 3.28 20.83
N THR A 67 -2.48 3.19 19.50
CA THR A 67 -1.42 3.80 18.69
C THR A 67 -1.48 5.31 18.89
N SER A 68 -0.37 5.90 19.35
CA SER A 68 -0.29 7.35 19.54
C SER A 68 -0.51 8.08 18.20
N PRO A 69 -1.30 9.17 18.18
CA PRO A 69 -1.29 10.08 17.04
C PRO A 69 0.12 10.61 16.81
N LYS A 70 0.37 11.07 15.58
CA LYS A 70 1.58 11.82 15.24
C LYS A 70 1.57 13.16 15.96
N ASP A 71 2.72 13.59 16.47
CA ASP A 71 2.87 14.89 17.13
C ASP A 71 2.29 16.03 16.28
N GLY A 72 1.46 16.88 16.87
CA GLY A 72 0.81 18.00 16.18
C GLY A 72 -0.46 17.62 15.41
N HIS A 73 -0.90 16.35 15.46
CA HIS A 73 -2.14 15.90 14.84
C HIS A 73 -3.30 15.74 15.86
N GLU A 74 -3.13 16.21 17.09
CA GLU A 74 -4.11 16.04 18.17
C GLU A 74 -5.46 16.70 17.84
N ASP A 75 -5.45 17.78 17.07
CA ASP A 75 -6.65 18.51 16.65
C ASP A 75 -7.45 17.80 15.52
N PHE A 76 -6.91 16.72 14.93
CA PHE A 76 -7.57 15.92 13.89
C PHE A 76 -8.28 14.67 14.44
N LEU A 77 -8.26 14.47 15.76
CA LEU A 77 -8.96 13.39 16.46
C LEU A 77 -10.42 13.76 16.73
#